data_AF-A0A955RHV3-F1
#
_entry.id   AF-A0A955RHV3-F1
#
_cell.length_a   1.000
_cell.length_b   1.000
_cell.length_c   1.000
_cell.angle_alpha   90.00
_cell.angle_beta   90.00
_cell.angle_gamma   90.00
#
_symmetry.space_group_name_H-M   'P 1'
#
loop_
_entity.id
_entity.type
_entity.pdbx_description
1 polymer ?
#
loop_
_entity_poly.entity_id
_entity_poly.type
_entity_poly.pdbx_seq_one_letter_code
_entity_poly.pdbx_strand_id
1 'polypeptide(L)'
;MTIIQSLILGIIQGVTEFLPISSSAHLVIIPRFFGWEEHTTAFDAMLHAGTLFATVIYFRKDLIKLITDRNYKLIGFFALA
;
A
#
# COMPACT_ATOMS: atom_id res chain seq x y z
N MET A 1 -0.38 13.59 -16.11
CA MET A 1 -0.71 13.70 -14.66
C MET A 1 -0.05 14.94 -14.06
N THR A 2 -0.80 15.79 -13.37
CA THR A 2 -0.25 16.95 -12.64
C THR A 2 0.14 16.58 -11.21
N ILE A 3 0.97 17.40 -10.56
CA ILE A 3 1.39 17.18 -9.16
C ILE A 3 0.16 17.07 -8.23
N ILE A 4 -0.87 17.90 -8.46
CA ILE A 4 -2.10 17.89 -7.66
C ILE A 4 -2.86 16.57 -7.85
N GLN A 5 -2.97 16.08 -9.08
CA GLN A 5 -3.61 14.78 -9.36
C GLN A 5 -2.84 13.63 -8.70
N SER A 6 -1.52 13.63 -8.80
CA SER A 6 -0.66 12.62 -8.15
C SER A 6 -0.81 12.65 -6.63
N LEU A 7 -0.89 13.83 -6.02
CA LEU A 7 -1.12 13.99 -4.58
C LEU A 7 -2.50 13.44 -4.17
N ILE A 8 -3.55 13.74 -4.95
CA ILE A 8 -4.89 13.24 -4.70
C ILE A 8 -4.92 11.70 -4.75
N LEU A 9 -4.35 11.10 -5.81
CA LEU A 9 -4.27 9.63 -5.94
C LEU A 9 -3.42 9.01 -4.82
N GLY A 10 -2.36 9.67 -4.38
CA GLY A 10 -1.56 9.24 -3.24
C GLY A 10 -2.35 9.22 -1.92
N ILE A 11 -3.18 10.24 -1.67
CA ILE A 11 -4.07 10.28 -0.50
C ILE A 11 -5.11 9.15 -0.58
N ILE A 12 -5.74 8.99 -1.76
CA ILE A 12 -6.72 7.92 -1.98
C ILE A 12 -6.08 6.55 -1.75
N GLN A 13 -4.91 6.29 -2.32
CA GLN A 13 -4.18 5.05 -2.08
C GLN A 13 -3.92 4.85 -0.59
N GLY A 14 -3.35 5.87 0.08
CA GLY A 14 -3.01 5.80 1.49
C GLY A 14 -4.21 5.49 2.39
N VAL A 15 -5.40 5.97 2.05
CA VAL A 15 -6.63 5.66 2.80
C VAL A 15 -7.20 4.29 2.42
N THR A 16 -7.28 4.00 1.12
CA THR A 16 -8.00 2.82 0.61
C THR A 16 -7.21 1.53 0.70
N GLU A 17 -5.88 1.56 0.77
CA GLU A 17 -5.03 0.36 0.87
C GLU A 17 -5.29 -0.41 2.17
N PHE A 18 -5.61 0.29 3.26
CA PHE A 18 -5.87 -0.33 4.56
C PHE A 18 -7.34 -0.71 4.76
N LEU A 19 -8.19 -0.37 3.80
CA LEU A 19 -9.62 -0.69 3.81
C LEU A 19 -9.89 -1.83 2.82
N PRO A 20 -10.74 -2.82 3.16
CA PRO A 20 -11.06 -3.93 2.27
C PRO A 20 -12.08 -3.50 1.18
N ILE A 21 -11.74 -2.46 0.42
CA ILE A 21 -12.60 -1.82 -0.59
C ILE A 21 -11.93 -1.71 -1.97
N SER A 22 -10.78 -2.36 -2.18
CA SER A 22 -9.95 -2.32 -3.40
C SER A 22 -9.41 -0.93 -3.74
N SER A 23 -8.16 -0.67 -3.34
CA SER A 23 -7.44 0.56 -3.68
C SER A 23 -7.22 0.74 -5.18
N SER A 24 -6.85 -0.34 -5.90
CA SER A 24 -6.65 -0.33 -7.35
C SER A 24 -7.90 0.10 -8.13
N ALA A 25 -9.10 -0.29 -7.67
CA ALA A 25 -10.35 0.17 -8.30
C ALA A 25 -10.50 1.69 -8.21
N HIS A 26 -10.15 2.30 -7.08
CA HIS A 26 -10.20 3.75 -6.90
C HIS A 26 -9.16 4.47 -7.76
N LEU A 27 -7.95 3.92 -7.88
CA LEU A 27 -6.91 4.47 -8.76
C LEU A 27 -7.31 4.47 -10.23
N VAL A 28 -8.13 3.52 -10.69
CA VAL A 28 -8.63 3.48 -12.07
C VAL A 28 -9.86 4.37 -12.26
N ILE A 29 -10.83 4.30 -11.34
CA ILE A 29 -12.13 4.97 -11.50
C ILE A 29 -12.00 6.49 -11.39
N ILE A 30 -11.18 7.00 -10.47
CA ILE A 30 -11.09 8.45 -10.21
C ILE A 30 -10.51 9.21 -11.41
N PRO A 31 -9.35 8.84 -11.98
CA PRO A 31 -8.82 9.47 -13.19
C PRO A 31 -9.81 9.38 -14.36
N ARG A 32 -10.45 8.22 -14.56
CA ARG A 32 -11.42 8.04 -15.64
C ARG A 32 -12.67 8.91 -15.47
N PHE A 33 -13.17 9.04 -14.25
CA PHE A 33 -14.34 9.87 -13.94
C PHE A 33 -14.08 11.37 -14.18
N PHE A 34 -12.87 11.85 -13.84
CA PHE A 34 -12.48 13.24 -14.03
C PHE A 34 -11.80 13.53 -15.38
N GLY A 35 -11.68 12.53 -16.27
CA GLY A 35 -11.03 12.67 -17.57
C GLY A 35 -9.54 13.01 -17.48
N TRP A 36 -8.87 12.57 -16.41
CA TRP A 36 -7.43 12.76 -16.26
C TRP A 36 -6.65 11.85 -17.19
N GLU A 37 -5.42 12.27 -17.54
CA GLU A 37 -4.49 11.42 -18.27
C GLU A 37 -4.22 10.11 -17.50
N GLU A 38 -4.14 9.01 -18.24
CA GLU A 38 -3.77 7.72 -17.65
C GLU A 38 -2.37 7.79 -17.05
N HIS A 39 -2.21 7.16 -15.88
CA HIS A 39 -0.92 6.98 -15.23
C HIS A 39 -0.34 5.61 -15.59
N THR A 40 0.95 5.46 -15.35
CA THR A 40 1.65 4.22 -15.67
C THR A 40 1.49 3.20 -14.55
N THR A 41 1.63 1.91 -14.86
CA THR A 41 1.70 0.85 -13.84
C THR A 41 2.88 1.07 -12.87
N ALA A 42 3.94 1.75 -13.31
CA ALA A 42 5.03 2.16 -12.43
C ALA A 42 4.57 3.16 -11.36
N PHE A 43 3.65 4.07 -11.68
CA PHE A 43 3.05 4.97 -10.71
C PHE A 43 2.26 4.21 -9.65
N ASP A 44 1.43 3.24 -10.04
CA ASP A 44 0.71 2.38 -9.10
C ASP A 44 1.66 1.61 -8.18
N ALA A 45 2.73 1.03 -8.75
CA ALA A 45 3.74 0.33 -7.97
C ALA A 45 4.41 1.25 -6.93
N MET A 46 4.66 2.53 -7.27
CA MET A 46 5.22 3.50 -6.33
C MET A 46 4.22 3.91 -5.24
N LEU A 47 2.94 4.00 -5.58
CA LEU A 47 1.87 4.23 -4.60
C LEU A 47 1.76 3.07 -3.60
N HIS A 48 1.77 1.83 -4.07
CA HIS A 48 1.83 0.64 -3.20
C HIS A 48 3.14 0.55 -2.40
N ALA A 49 4.28 0.93 -2.99
CA ALA A 49 5.54 0.99 -2.26
C ALA A 49 5.50 2.01 -1.11
N GLY A 50 4.81 3.14 -1.32
CA GLY A 50 4.58 4.14 -0.28
C GLY A 50 3.75 3.61 0.89
N THR A 51 2.65 2.91 0.63
CA THR A 51 1.82 2.31 1.70
C THR A 51 2.54 1.16 2.40
N LEU A 52 3.29 0.34 1.67
CA LEU A 52 4.17 -0.68 2.25
C LEU A 52 5.19 -0.06 3.19
N PHE A 53 5.88 1.00 2.75
CA PHE A 53 6.87 1.69 3.56
C PHE A 53 6.27 2.29 4.83
N ALA A 54 5.09 2.93 4.72
CA ALA A 54 4.34 3.43 5.87
C ALA A 54 3.98 2.30 6.85
N THR A 55 3.54 1.15 6.34
CA THR A 55 3.21 -0.05 7.14
C THR A 55 4.43 -0.58 7.88
N VAL A 56 5.56 -0.74 7.18
CA VAL A 56 6.83 -1.20 7.78
C VAL A 56 7.29 -0.26 8.89
N ILE A 57 7.20 1.06 8.69
CA ILE A 57 7.55 2.03 9.73
C ILE A 57 6.59 1.93 10.92
N TYR A 58 5.28 1.87 10.66
CA TYR A 58 4.27 1.80 11.70
C TYR A 58 4.51 0.58 12.60
N PHE A 59 4.65 -0.60 12.00
CA PHE A 59 4.86 -1.87 12.70
C PHE A 59 6.34 -2.21 12.97
N ARG A 60 7.29 -1.29 12.77
CA ARG A 60 8.74 -1.58 12.87
C ARG A 60 9.16 -2.33 14.14
N LYS A 61 8.55 -2.02 15.29
CA LYS A 61 8.85 -2.66 16.58
C LYS A 61 8.34 -4.10 16.61
N ASP A 62 7.13 -4.31 16.11
CA ASP A 62 6.52 -5.63 16.00
C ASP A 62 7.25 -6.49 14.98
N LEU A 63 7.69 -5.91 13.85
CA LEU A 63 8.56 -6.57 12.86
C LEU A 63 9.91 -6.98 13.48
N ILE A 64 10.60 -6.07 14.18
CA ILE A 64 11.86 -6.39 14.85
C ILE A 64 11.65 -7.50 15.88
N LYS A 65 10.58 -7.42 16.67
CA LYS A 65 10.22 -8.47 17.63
C LYS A 65 9.99 -9.79 16.89
N LEU A 66 9.19 -9.81 15.84
CA LEU A 66 8.91 -11.00 15.04
C LEU A 66 10.19 -11.66 14.48
N ILE A 67 11.12 -10.86 13.98
CA ILE A 67 12.38 -11.35 13.38
C ILE A 67 13.39 -11.79 14.46
N THR A 68 13.38 -11.16 15.63
CA THR A 68 14.35 -11.44 16.70
C THR A 68 13.86 -12.55 17.64
N ASP A 69 12.55 -12.77 17.74
CA ASP A 69 11.96 -13.75 18.61
C ASP A 69 12.28 -15.18 18.11
N ARG A 70 13.09 -15.91 18.89
CA ARG A 70 13.55 -17.28 18.57
C ARG A 70 12.49 -18.36 18.81
N ASN A 71 11.22 -17.98 18.97
CA ASN A 71 10.13 -18.91 19.18
C ASN A 71 9.66 -19.51 17.85
N TYR A 72 10.32 -20.59 17.43
CA TYR A 72 10.11 -21.36 16.20
C TYR A 72 8.66 -21.81 15.96
N LYS A 73 7.80 -21.85 17.01
CA LYS A 73 6.37 -22.13 16.87
C LYS A 73 5.61 -21.03 16.11
N LEU A 74 6.00 -19.77 16.25
CA LEU A 74 5.38 -18.65 15.54
C LEU A 74 5.81 -18.65 14.06
N ILE A 75 7.09 -18.95 13.79
CA ILE A 75 7.63 -19.07 12.44
C ILE A 75 6.94 -20.22 11.68
N GLY A 76 6.71 -21.36 12.35
CA GLY A 76 5.99 -22.49 11.76
C GLY A 76 4.53 -22.19 11.43
N PHE A 77 3.86 -21.34 12.21
CA PHE A 77 2.48 -20.91 11.94
C PHE A 77 2.39 -20.03 10.69
N PHE A 78 3.30 -19.07 10.51
CA PHE A 78 3.35 -18.22 9.31
C PHE A 78 3.87 -18.94 8.06
N ALA A 79 4.67 -20.00 8.21
CA ALA A 79 5.14 -20.79 7.06
C ALA A 79 4.07 -21.74 6.49
N LEU A 80 3.02 -22.04 7.27
CA LEU A 80 1.92 -22.94 6.91
C LEU A 80 0.62 -22.21 6.55
N ALA A 81 0.54 -20.90 6.79
CA ALA A 81 -0.59 -20.04 6.45
C ALA A 81 -0.29 -19.26 5.17
#